data_AF-A0A9D8G6A3-F1
#
_entry.id   AF-A0A9D8G6A3-F1
#
_cell.length_a   1.000
_cell.length_b   1.000
_cell.length_c   1.000
_cell.angle_alpha   90.00
_cell.angle_beta   90.00
_cell.angle_gamma   90.00
#
_symmetry.space_group_name_H-M   'P 1'
#
loop_
_entity.id
_entity.type
_entity.pdbx_description
1 polymer ?
#
loop_
_entity_poly.entity_id
_entity_poly.type
_entity_poly.pdbx_seq_one_letter_code
_entity_poly.pdbx_strand_id
1 'polypeptide(L)'
;MLESTQKGTLDITARIEWFLGVLERAIQKAFGVFKRVLEKARIWQTLEAIPLNERQRKVLNRLLDGFEDKFTSSKWAAMTKCSQDTAHRDIVDLIEKGILEKSSGGGRSTSYTLTSEEKKAINSFMFFL
;
A
#
# COMPACT_ATOMS: atom_id res chain seq x y z
N MET A 1 25.30 60.00 5.32
CA MET A 1 26.36 59.08 5.78
C MET A 1 25.79 57.68 5.74
N LEU A 2 26.41 56.85 4.90
CA LEU A 2 25.95 55.55 4.45
C LEU A 2 26.76 54.49 5.21
N GLU A 3 26.73 54.51 6.54
CA GLU A 3 27.67 53.74 7.36
C GLU A 3 27.04 53.23 8.66
N SER A 4 25.96 52.45 8.57
CA SER A 4 25.50 51.67 9.73
C SER A 4 24.78 50.38 9.36
N THR A 5 25.22 49.70 8.30
CA THR A 5 24.80 48.32 7.99
C THR A 5 25.98 47.40 8.27
N GLN A 6 26.37 47.29 9.53
CA GLN A 6 27.54 46.54 9.95
C GLN A 6 27.14 45.13 10.42
N LYS A 7 27.42 44.16 9.54
CA LYS A 7 28.05 42.85 9.83
C LYS A 7 27.53 42.05 11.03
N GLY A 8 26.38 41.39 10.86
CA GLY A 8 26.25 40.01 11.35
C GLY A 8 26.81 39.11 10.25
N THR A 9 27.70 38.18 10.57
CA THR A 9 28.22 37.19 9.61
C THR A 9 27.03 36.62 8.85
N LEU A 10 27.02 36.77 7.51
CA LEU A 10 25.91 36.39 6.65
C LEU A 10 25.90 34.86 6.49
N ASP A 11 25.85 34.14 7.61
CA ASP A 11 25.83 32.70 7.68
C ASP A 11 24.42 32.23 7.34
N ILE A 12 24.19 32.08 6.04
CA ILE A 12 22.94 31.56 5.48
C ILE A 12 22.89 30.02 5.52
N THR A 13 23.92 29.35 6.06
CA THR A 13 24.05 27.89 6.06
C THR A 13 22.84 27.23 6.70
N ALA A 14 22.42 27.70 7.87
CA ALA A 14 21.23 27.18 8.56
C ALA A 14 19.94 27.29 7.73
N ARG A 15 19.81 28.36 6.93
CA ARG A 15 18.65 28.56 6.05
C ARG A 15 18.69 27.62 4.84
N ILE A 16 19.87 27.38 4.27
CA ILE A 16 20.08 26.43 3.18
C ILE A 16 19.83 25.00 3.66
N GLU A 17 20.36 24.61 4.83
CA GLU A 17 20.14 23.29 5.44
C GLU A 17 18.65 23.03 5.71
N TRP A 18 17.95 24.02 6.28
CA TRP A 18 16.51 23.91 6.48
C TRP A 18 15.75 23.73 5.15
N PHE A 19 16.11 24.50 4.13
CA PHE A 19 15.49 24.41 2.79
C PHE A 19 15.74 23.05 2.14
N LEU A 20 16.98 22.56 2.17
CA LEU A 20 17.33 21.24 1.65
C LEU A 20 16.60 20.13 2.40
N GLY A 21 16.45 20.24 3.72
CA GLY A 21 15.66 19.30 4.51
C GLY A 21 14.17 19.32 4.16
N VAL A 22 13.57 20.49 3.87
CA VAL A 22 12.19 20.57 3.38
C VAL A 22 12.06 19.94 2.00
N LEU A 23 13.01 20.23 1.10
CA LEU A 23 13.04 19.68 -0.25
C LEU A 23 13.15 18.15 -0.25
N GLU A 24 14.07 17.61 0.55
CA GLU A 24 14.22 16.17 0.75
C GLU A 24 12.92 15.53 1.22
N ARG A 25 12.28 16.09 2.27
CA ARG A 25 11.00 15.57 2.77
C ARG A 25 9.90 15.63 1.72
N ALA A 26 9.85 16.67 0.89
CA ALA A 26 8.88 16.78 -0.18
C ALA A 26 9.10 15.71 -1.27
N ILE A 27 10.35 15.50 -1.67
CA ILE A 27 10.74 14.47 -2.64
C ILE A 27 10.40 13.08 -2.11
N GLN A 28 10.78 12.77 -0.86
CA GLN A 28 10.47 11.48 -0.22
C GLN A 28 8.96 11.21 -0.14
N LYS A 29 8.16 12.23 0.18
CA LYS A 29 6.69 12.11 0.18
C LYS A 29 6.14 11.83 -1.22
N ALA A 30 6.65 12.53 -2.25
CA ALA A 30 6.23 12.31 -3.63
C ALA A 30 6.55 10.88 -4.10
N PHE A 31 7.77 10.39 -3.81
CA PHE A 31 8.15 9.01 -4.09
C PHE A 31 7.27 7.99 -3.36
N GLY A 32 6.91 8.24 -2.10
CA GLY A 32 6.02 7.35 -1.35
C GLY A 32 4.62 7.21 -1.96
N VAL A 33 4.06 8.30 -2.49
CA VAL A 33 2.76 8.26 -3.20
C VAL A 33 2.89 7.52 -4.53
N PHE A 34 3.92 7.85 -5.31
CA PHE A 34 4.17 7.25 -6.62
C PHE A 34 4.39 5.74 -6.52
N LYS A 35 5.12 5.29 -5.49
CA LYS A 35 5.39 3.88 -5.21
C LYS A 35 4.11 3.07 -5.07
N ARG A 36 3.14 3.53 -4.26
CA ARG A 36 1.86 2.84 -4.06
C ARG A 36 1.04 2.70 -5.34
N VAL A 37 1.04 3.73 -6.18
CA VAL A 37 0.31 3.71 -7.46
C VAL A 37 0.93 2.68 -8.41
N LEU A 38 2.26 2.65 -8.52
CA LEU A 38 2.98 1.72 -9.39
C LEU A 38 2.82 0.26 -8.91
N GLU A 39 2.89 0.02 -7.60
CA GLU A 39 2.67 -1.30 -7.00
C GLU A 39 1.27 -1.82 -7.29
N LYS A 40 0.24 -0.99 -7.05
CA LYS A 40 -1.15 -1.36 -7.35
C LYS A 40 -1.34 -1.69 -8.83
N ALA A 41 -0.74 -0.91 -9.73
CA ALA A 41 -0.84 -1.15 -11.17
C ALA A 41 -0.21 -2.49 -11.58
N ARG A 42 0.95 -2.84 -11.03
CA ARG A 42 1.63 -4.12 -11.31
C ARG A 42 0.81 -5.32 -10.85
N ILE A 43 0.24 -5.26 -9.65
CA ILE A 43 -0.61 -6.34 -9.14
C ILE A 43 -1.85 -6.49 -10.03
N TRP A 44 -2.46 -5.39 -10.49
CA TRP A 44 -3.56 -5.50 -11.44
C TRP A 44 -3.16 -6.11 -12.78
N GLN A 45 -1.91 -5.92 -13.24
CA GLN A 45 -1.39 -6.59 -14.43
C GLN A 45 -1.20 -8.10 -14.20
N THR A 46 -0.70 -8.54 -13.04
CA THR A 46 -0.57 -9.99 -12.75
C THR A 46 -1.92 -10.68 -12.67
N LEU A 47 -2.95 -9.96 -12.22
CA LEU A 47 -4.31 -10.47 -12.06
C LEU A 47 -5.19 -10.34 -13.31
N GLU A 48 -4.72 -9.68 -14.38
CA GLU A 48 -5.54 -9.35 -15.56
C GLU A 48 -6.11 -10.60 -16.26
N ALA A 49 -5.30 -11.67 -16.33
CA ALA A 49 -5.70 -12.94 -16.95
C ALA A 49 -6.58 -13.81 -16.04
N ILE A 50 -6.74 -13.44 -14.77
CA ILE A 50 -7.49 -14.24 -13.80
C ILE A 50 -8.96 -13.78 -13.79
N PRO A 51 -9.93 -14.68 -14.01
CA PRO A 51 -11.34 -14.31 -13.95
C PRO A 51 -11.72 -13.95 -12.51
N LEU A 52 -11.99 -12.66 -12.27
CA LEU A 52 -12.38 -12.12 -10.98
C LEU A 52 -13.77 -11.51 -11.06
N ASN A 53 -14.65 -11.89 -10.13
CA ASN A 53 -15.98 -11.30 -10.01
C ASN A 53 -15.90 -9.87 -9.42
N GLU A 54 -16.99 -9.10 -9.52
CA GLU A 54 -17.02 -7.71 -9.05
C GLU A 54 -16.74 -7.57 -7.54
N ARG A 55 -17.22 -8.51 -6.72
CA ARG A 55 -17.01 -8.50 -5.27
C ARG A 55 -15.54 -8.71 -4.92
N GLN A 56 -14.90 -9.67 -5.57
CA GLN A 56 -13.47 -9.94 -5.45
C GLN A 56 -12.65 -8.73 -5.87
N ARG A 57 -12.93 -8.15 -7.04
CA ARG A 57 -12.25 -6.94 -7.52
C ARG A 57 -12.38 -5.77 -6.54
N LYS A 58 -13.56 -5.60 -5.95
CA LYS A 58 -13.81 -4.55 -4.96
C LYS A 58 -12.96 -4.73 -3.70
N VAL A 59 -12.91 -5.94 -3.14
CA VAL A 59 -12.13 -6.19 -1.93
C VAL A 59 -10.63 -6.13 -2.21
N LEU A 60 -10.16 -6.72 -3.31
CA LEU A 60 -8.74 -6.64 -3.71
C LEU A 60 -8.30 -5.20 -3.91
N ASN A 61 -9.11 -4.35 -4.56
CA ASN A 61 -8.81 -2.92 -4.66
C ASN A 61 -8.62 -2.28 -3.28
N ARG A 62 -9.45 -2.64 -2.31
CA ARG A 62 -9.37 -2.07 -0.96
C ARG A 62 -8.14 -2.56 -0.19
N LEU A 63 -7.75 -3.81 -0.39
CA LEU A 63 -6.51 -4.37 0.18
C LEU A 63 -5.28 -3.66 -0.41
N LEU A 64 -5.28 -3.42 -1.72
CA LEU A 64 -4.19 -2.74 -2.43
C LEU A 64 -4.09 -1.24 -2.09
N ASP A 65 -5.18 -0.62 -1.63
CA ASP A 65 -5.16 0.76 -1.12
C ASP A 65 -4.49 0.87 0.27
N GLY A 66 -4.05 -0.25 0.87
CA GLY A 66 -3.41 -0.29 2.19
C GLY A 66 -4.39 -0.13 3.35
N PHE A 67 -5.67 -0.47 3.13
CA PHE A 67 -6.69 -0.28 4.16
C PHE A 67 -6.50 -1.24 5.34
N GLU A 68 -6.15 -2.50 5.09
CA GLU A 68 -5.87 -3.50 6.14
C GLU A 68 -4.96 -4.61 5.60
N ASP A 69 -3.99 -5.04 6.41
CA ASP A 69 -3.10 -6.16 6.06
C ASP A 69 -3.81 -7.53 6.12
N LYS A 70 -4.89 -7.63 6.90
CA LYS A 70 -5.63 -8.87 7.17
C LYS A 70 -7.12 -8.63 7.19
N PHE A 71 -7.89 -9.56 6.64
CA PHE A 71 -9.35 -9.50 6.68
C PHE A 71 -9.98 -10.83 7.05
N THR A 72 -11.22 -10.79 7.54
CA THR A 72 -12.03 -11.97 7.87
C THR A 72 -13.19 -12.11 6.88
N SER A 73 -13.83 -13.28 6.82
CA SER A 73 -15.04 -13.47 6.00
C SER A 73 -16.16 -12.48 6.39
N SER A 74 -16.25 -12.11 7.66
CA SER A 74 -17.22 -11.12 8.14
C SER A 74 -16.97 -9.72 7.60
N LYS A 75 -15.71 -9.28 7.54
CA LYS A 75 -15.38 -8.00 6.92
C LYS A 75 -15.68 -8.03 5.42
N TRP A 76 -15.36 -9.14 4.75
CA TRP A 76 -15.70 -9.33 3.35
C TRP A 76 -17.20 -9.17 3.10
N ALA A 77 -18.02 -9.95 3.80
CA ALA A 77 -19.47 -9.93 3.72
C ALA A 77 -20.05 -8.51 3.94
N ALA A 78 -19.54 -7.78 4.94
CA ALA A 78 -19.95 -6.41 5.22
C ALA A 78 -19.60 -5.44 4.08
N MET A 79 -18.39 -5.54 3.49
CA MET A 79 -17.95 -4.66 2.40
C MET A 79 -18.68 -4.92 1.07
N THR A 80 -19.00 -6.18 0.79
CA THR A 80 -19.62 -6.61 -0.46
C THR A 80 -21.13 -6.78 -0.35
N LYS A 81 -21.71 -6.57 0.83
CA LYS A 81 -23.14 -6.75 1.13
C LYS A 81 -23.65 -8.13 0.71
N CYS A 82 -22.86 -9.18 0.96
CA CYS A 82 -23.23 -10.57 0.67
C CYS A 82 -23.32 -11.40 1.96
N SER A 83 -23.83 -12.63 1.86
CA SER A 83 -23.86 -13.55 3.00
C SER A 83 -22.45 -14.04 3.37
N GLN A 84 -22.29 -14.52 4.61
CA GLN A 84 -21.04 -15.15 5.05
C GLN A 84 -20.63 -16.32 4.16
N ASP A 85 -21.58 -17.15 3.73
CA ASP A 85 -21.30 -18.28 2.84
C ASP A 85 -20.80 -17.83 1.48
N THR A 86 -21.39 -16.75 0.94
CA THR A 86 -20.94 -16.16 -0.33
C THR A 86 -19.54 -15.56 -0.19
N ALA A 87 -19.27 -14.84 0.91
CA ALA A 87 -17.95 -14.31 1.21
C ALA A 87 -16.91 -15.42 1.38
N HIS A 88 -17.27 -16.53 2.03
CA HIS A 88 -16.38 -17.67 2.20
C HIS A 88 -16.04 -18.30 0.84
N ARG A 89 -17.03 -18.50 -0.04
CA ARG A 89 -16.79 -19.01 -1.40
C ARG A 89 -15.89 -18.08 -2.22
N ASP A 90 -16.15 -16.76 -2.19
CA ASP A 90 -15.32 -15.78 -2.87
C ASP A 90 -13.84 -15.85 -2.39
N ILE A 91 -13.64 -16.05 -1.08
CA ILE A 91 -12.30 -16.17 -0.46
C ILE A 91 -11.61 -17.48 -0.85
N VAL A 92 -12.34 -18.61 -0.80
CA VAL A 92 -11.79 -19.92 -1.17
C VAL A 92 -11.35 -19.92 -2.63
N ASP A 93 -12.17 -19.38 -3.54
CA ASP A 93 -11.81 -19.26 -4.95
C ASP A 93 -10.52 -18.42 -5.16
N LEU A 94 -10.34 -17.34 -4.39
CA LEU A 94 -9.12 -16.54 -4.44
C LEU A 94 -7.88 -17.23 -3.83
N ILE A 95 -8.08 -18.13 -2.86
CA ILE A 95 -6.99 -18.96 -2.31
C ILE A 95 -6.60 -20.02 -3.35
N GLU A 96 -7.56 -20.66 -3.99
CA GLU A 96 -7.32 -21.64 -5.07
C GLU A 96 -6.59 -21.00 -6.26
N LYS A 97 -6.87 -19.73 -6.54
CA LYS A 97 -6.16 -18.91 -7.54
C LYS A 97 -4.77 -18.43 -7.09
N GLY A 98 -4.35 -18.72 -5.86
CA GLY A 98 -3.05 -18.29 -5.32
C GLY A 98 -2.94 -16.79 -5.04
N ILE A 99 -4.06 -16.07 -4.99
CA ILE A 99 -4.10 -14.62 -4.74
C ILE A 99 -4.11 -14.33 -3.24
N LEU A 100 -4.76 -15.21 -2.46
CA LEU A 100 -4.87 -15.09 -1.00
C LEU A 100 -4.25 -16.28 -0.27
N GLU A 101 -3.78 -16.03 0.94
CA GLU A 101 -3.32 -17.04 1.90
C GLU A 101 -4.01 -16.84 3.25
N LYS A 102 -4.18 -17.94 4.01
CA LYS A 102 -4.59 -17.86 5.41
C LYS A 102 -3.45 -17.26 6.23
N SER A 103 -3.76 -16.27 7.05
CA SER A 103 -2.81 -15.68 7.98
C SER A 103 -2.42 -16.67 9.08
N SER A 104 -1.16 -16.66 9.50
CA SER A 104 -0.60 -17.49 10.58
C SER A 104 -1.06 -17.13 12.02
N GLY A 105 -2.23 -16.49 12.17
CA GLY A 105 -2.74 -16.04 13.48
C GLY A 105 -3.66 -17.05 14.15
N GLY A 106 -3.19 -17.72 15.21
CA GLY A 106 -3.91 -18.73 16.00
C GLY A 106 -4.98 -18.17 16.96
N GLY A 107 -5.87 -17.30 16.49
CA GLY A 107 -7.03 -16.83 17.26
C GLY A 107 -8.34 -17.56 16.90
N ARG A 108 -9.47 -17.17 17.52
CA ARG A 108 -10.81 -17.69 17.18
C ARG A 108 -11.30 -17.28 15.78
N SER A 109 -10.67 -16.28 15.16
CA SER A 109 -11.03 -15.78 13.83
C SER A 109 -9.95 -16.12 12.79
N THR A 110 -10.37 -16.79 11.72
CA THR A 110 -9.51 -16.98 10.54
C THR A 110 -9.40 -15.66 9.78
N SER A 111 -8.17 -15.23 9.53
CA SER A 111 -7.89 -14.05 8.71
C SER A 111 -7.09 -14.43 7.46
N TYR A 112 -7.20 -13.60 6.43
CA TYR A 112 -6.63 -13.82 5.11
C TYR A 112 -5.81 -12.61 4.69
N THR A 113 -4.73 -12.83 3.93
CA THR A 113 -3.86 -11.78 3.34
C THR A 113 -3.57 -12.07 1.89
N LEU A 114 -3.06 -11.09 1.13
CA LEU A 114 -2.42 -11.33 -0.16
C LEU A 114 -1.24 -12.30 0.00
N THR A 115 -0.97 -13.13 -1.00
CA THR A 115 0.14 -14.09 -0.97
C THR A 115 1.51 -13.42 -0.95
N SER A 116 2.50 -14.17 -0.49
CA SER A 116 3.90 -13.71 -0.42
C SER A 116 4.51 -13.36 -1.78
N GLU A 117 3.98 -13.89 -2.89
CA GLU A 117 4.41 -13.55 -4.26
C GLU A 117 3.90 -12.17 -4.69
N GLU A 118 2.64 -11.87 -4.41
CA GLU A 118 2.06 -10.53 -4.58
C GLU A 118 2.70 -9.52 -3.60
N LYS A 119 3.07 -9.95 -2.38
CA LYS A 119 3.90 -9.17 -1.46
C LYS A 119 5.37 -9.03 -1.92
N LYS A 120 5.91 -9.96 -2.70
CA LYS A 120 7.26 -9.85 -3.29
C LYS A 120 7.28 -8.87 -4.45
N ALA A 121 6.21 -8.77 -5.24
CA ALA A 121 6.05 -7.67 -6.19
C ALA A 121 6.11 -6.30 -5.48
N ILE A 122 5.62 -6.23 -4.24
CA ILE A 122 5.71 -5.06 -3.34
C ILE A 122 7.16 -4.84 -2.83
N ASN A 123 7.89 -5.90 -2.45
CA ASN A 123 9.21 -5.78 -1.82
C ASN A 123 10.41 -5.76 -2.78
N SER A 124 10.32 -6.33 -3.98
CA SER A 124 11.45 -6.43 -4.93
C SER A 124 11.92 -5.07 -5.48
N PHE A 125 11.11 -4.02 -5.31
CA PHE A 125 11.45 -2.66 -5.73
C PHE A 125 12.12 -1.82 -4.63
N MET A 126 12.23 -2.34 -3.40
CA MET A 126 13.00 -1.71 -2.31
C MET A 126 14.52 -1.67 -2.58
N PHE A 127 15.02 -2.43 -3.58
CA PHE A 127 16.45 -2.55 -3.89
C PHE A 127 16.90 -1.75 -5.12
N PHE A 128 15.97 -1.17 -5.89
CA PHE A 128 16.28 -0.42 -7.11
C PHE A 128 15.99 1.09 -7.01
N LEU A 129 15.56 1.57 -5.84
CA LEU A 129 15.51 2.98 -5.43
C LEU A 129 16.23 3.10 -4.08
#